data_AF-A0A545SL99-F1
#
_entry.id   AF-A0A545SL99-F1
#
_cell.length_a   1.000
_cell.length_b   1.000
_cell.length_c   1.000
_cell.angle_alpha   90.00
_cell.angle_beta   90.00
_cell.angle_gamma   90.00
#
_symmetry.space_group_name_H-M   'P 1'
#
loop_
_entity.id
_entity.type
_entity.pdbx_description
1 polymer ?
#
loop_
_entity_poly.entity_id
_entity_poly.type
_entity_poly.pdbx_seq_one_letter_code
_entity_poly.pdbx_strand_id
1 'polypeptide(L)' 'MDYFGSAVSLSGDGNTLAVGASGEDSEVTSIGGYQGDNSANEAGAVYLGYQSPNDYEAVVLPKVA' A
#
# COMPACT_ATOMS: atom_id res chain seq x y z
N MET A 1 11.38 6.50 -7.39
CA MET A 1 11.93 5.21 -6.90
C MET A 1 11.35 5.08 -5.53
N ASP A 2 10.34 4.25 -5.40
CA ASP A 2 9.29 4.56 -4.43
C ASP A 2 9.55 3.87 -3.07
N TYR A 3 10.73 3.26 -2.94
CA TYR A 3 11.17 2.50 -1.78
C TYR A 3 10.15 1.43 -1.35
N PHE A 4 9.47 0.82 -2.32
CA PHE A 4 8.57 -0.30 -2.08
C PHE A 4 9.29 -1.44 -1.36
N GLY A 5 8.70 -1.96 -0.28
CA GLY A 5 9.35 -2.95 0.58
C GLY A 5 10.26 -2.36 1.65
N SER A 6 10.26 -1.02 1.84
CA SER A 6 11.03 -0.36 2.92
C SER A 6 10.61 -0.82 4.32
N ALA A 7 9.36 -1.25 4.48
CA ALA A 7 8.86 -1.92 5.68
C ALA A 7 7.85 -3.01 5.29
N VAL A 8 7.85 -4.13 6.01
CA VAL A 8 6.93 -5.26 5.77
C VAL A 8 6.42 -5.79 7.10
N SER A 9 5.10 -6.03 7.20
CA SER A 9 4.46 -6.65 8.36
C SER A 9 3.39 -7.65 7.93
N LEU A 10 3.31 -8.78 8.63
CA LEU A 10 2.28 -9.79 8.45
C LEU A 10 1.42 -9.85 9.72
N SER A 11 0.10 -9.96 9.56
CA SER A 11 -0.82 -10.14 10.68
C SER A 11 -0.57 -11.48 11.39
N GLY A 12 -0.91 -11.57 12.67
CA GLY A 12 -0.69 -12.78 13.47
C GLY A 12 -1.46 -14.01 12.98
N ASP A 13 -2.54 -13.80 12.23
CA ASP A 13 -3.32 -14.85 11.57
C ASP A 13 -2.82 -15.19 10.16
N GLY A 14 -1.81 -14.48 9.65
CA GLY A 14 -1.21 -14.72 8.32
C GLY A 14 -2.03 -14.20 7.14
N ASN A 15 -3.19 -13.60 7.38
CA ASN A 15 -4.13 -13.25 6.32
C ASN A 15 -3.93 -11.86 5.73
N THR A 16 -3.18 -10.97 6.39
CA THR A 16 -2.98 -9.58 5.97
C THR A 16 -1.50 -9.23 5.93
N LEU A 17 -1.01 -8.86 4.75
CA LEU A 17 0.34 -8.34 4.52
C LEU A 17 0.27 -6.83 4.33
N ALA A 18 1.14 -6.08 4.99
CA ALA A 18 1.35 -4.65 4.75
C ALA A 18 2.77 -4.39 4.23
N VAL A 19 2.90 -3.59 3.17
CA VAL A 19 4.18 -3.21 2.55
C VAL A 19 4.25 -1.70 2.41
N GLY A 20 5.29 -1.08 2.97
CA GLY A 20 5.54 0.36 2.87
C GLY A 20 6.34 0.73 1.62
N ALA A 21 5.99 1.86 1.00
CA ALA A 21 6.73 2.53 -0.06
C ALA A 21 6.91 3.99 0.35
N SER A 22 8.02 4.28 1.05
CA SER A 22 8.22 5.59 1.70
C SER A 22 8.49 6.74 0.74
N GLY A 23 8.78 6.46 -0.54
CA GLY A 23 9.04 7.48 -1.56
C GLY A 23 8.00 7.49 -2.67
N GLU A 24 6.82 6.90 -2.43
CA GLU A 24 5.73 6.93 -3.41
C GLU A 24 5.12 8.33 -3.51
N ASP A 25 4.88 8.77 -4.74
CA ASP A 25 4.25 10.05 -5.04
C ASP A 25 2.73 9.85 -5.21
N SER A 26 1.88 10.51 -4.41
CA SER A 26 0.41 10.54 -4.63
C SER A 26 -0.34 11.48 -3.68
N GLU A 27 -1.40 12.15 -4.15
CA GLU A 27 -2.39 12.84 -3.30
C GLU A 27 -3.60 11.95 -2.97
N VAL A 28 -3.65 10.72 -3.50
CA VAL A 28 -4.79 9.81 -3.35
C VAL A 28 -4.90 9.28 -1.91
N THR A 29 -5.96 9.67 -1.21
CA THR A 29 -6.27 9.19 0.14
C THR A 29 -7.39 8.13 0.18
N SER A 30 -7.83 7.61 -0.96
CA SER A 30 -8.88 6.59 -1.06
C SER A 30 -8.34 5.23 -1.50
N ILE A 31 -8.93 4.15 -0.97
CA ILE A 31 -8.63 2.78 -1.38
C ILE A 31 -9.12 2.58 -2.82
N GLY A 32 -8.25 2.06 -3.70
CA GLY A 32 -8.58 1.81 -5.10
C GLY A 32 -8.72 3.08 -5.96
N GLY A 33 -8.19 4.21 -5.50
CA GLY A 33 -8.11 5.43 -6.30
C GLY A 33 -7.13 5.31 -7.49
N TYR A 34 -6.95 6.40 -8.23
CA TYR A 34 -6.10 6.41 -9.42
C TYR A 34 -4.62 6.26 -9.05
N GLN A 35 -4.05 5.08 -9.31
CA GLN A 35 -2.66 4.73 -8.96
C GLN A 35 -1.58 5.42 -9.82
N GLY A 36 -1.97 6.20 -10.84
CA GLY A 36 -1.03 6.97 -11.65
C GLY A 36 -0.89 8.43 -11.22
N ASP A 37 -1.49 8.80 -10.09
CA ASP A 37 -1.35 10.15 -9.54
C ASP A 37 0.00 10.31 -8.86
N ASN A 38 0.87 11.15 -9.42
CA ASN A 38 2.18 11.48 -8.88
C ASN A 38 2.26 12.97 -8.46
N SER A 39 1.12 13.57 -8.10
CA SER A 39 1.04 15.03 -7.87
C SER A 39 1.64 15.51 -6.55
N ALA A 40 1.80 14.63 -5.55
CA ALA A 40 2.49 14.94 -4.29
C ALA A 40 3.76 14.11 -4.12
N ASN A 41 4.90 14.80 -4.03
CA ASN A 41 6.22 14.18 -4.01
C ASN A 41 6.57 13.55 -2.65
N GLU A 42 7.10 12.32 -2.68
CA GLU A 42 7.54 11.50 -1.55
C GLU A 42 6.52 11.44 -0.40
N ALA A 43 5.22 11.45 -0.74
CA ALA A 43 4.13 11.42 0.23
C ALA A 43 4.09 10.09 1.02
N GLY A 44 4.54 9.01 0.38
CA GLY A 44 4.61 7.67 0.91
C GLY A 44 3.27 6.93 0.87
N ALA A 45 3.33 5.61 0.71
CA ALA A 45 2.16 4.74 0.60
C ALA A 45 2.31 3.42 1.39
N VAL A 46 1.17 2.78 1.68
CA VAL A 46 1.10 1.41 2.22
C VAL A 46 0.23 0.54 1.31
N TYR A 47 0.80 -0.56 0.85
CA TYR A 47 0.09 -1.57 0.07
C TYR A 47 -0.32 -2.68 1.01
N LEU A 48 -1.61 -3.04 1.03
CA LEU A 48 -2.11 -4.22 1.71
C LEU A 48 -2.37 -5.36 0.72
N GLY A 49 -2.01 -6.57 1.14
CA GLY A 49 -2.44 -7.80 0.50
C GLY A 49 -3.25 -8.61 1.50
N TYR A 50 -4.34 -9.22 1.03
CA TYR A 50 -5.11 -10.15 1.84
C TYR A 50 -5.05 -11.53 1.21
N GLN A 51 -4.76 -12.56 2.00
CA GLN A 51 -5.10 -13.92 1.60
C GLN A 51 -6.62 -14.05 1.74
N SER A 52 -7.33 -13.91 0.63
CA SER A 52 -8.57 -14.67 0.52
C SER A 52 -8.14 -16.11 0.19
N PRO A 53 -8.76 -17.15 0.77
CA PRO A 53 -8.33 -18.54 0.57
C PRO A 53 -8.26 -18.98 -0.90
N ASN A 54 -8.76 -18.18 -1.86
CA ASN A 54 -8.82 -18.52 -3.27
C ASN A 54 -8.50 -17.38 -4.27
N ASP A 55 -8.28 -16.12 -3.86
CA ASP A 55 -7.98 -15.00 -4.77
C ASP A 55 -7.01 -13.98 -4.14
N TYR A 56 -5.95 -13.62 -4.87
CA TYR A 56 -5.06 -12.52 -4.49
C TYR A 56 -5.62 -11.22 -5.06
N GLU A 57 -6.18 -10.33 -4.23
CA GLU A 57 -6.41 -8.93 -4.61
C GLU A 57 -5.38 -8.03 -3.92
N ALA A 58 -4.75 -7.16 -4.72
CA ALA A 58 -3.93 -6.07 -4.20
C ALA A 58 -4.86 -4.96 -3.70
N VAL A 59 -4.78 -4.62 -2.41
CA VAL A 59 -5.54 -3.53 -1.80
C VAL A 59 -4.57 -2.43 -1.39
N VAL A 60 -4.47 -1.35 -2.15
CA VAL A 60 -3.67 -0.19 -1.74
C VAL A 60 -4.44 0.55 -0.65
N LEU A 61 -3.87 0.64 0.56
CA LEU A 61 -4.46 1.46 1.61
C LEU A 61 -3.83 2.86 1.61
N PRO A 62 -4.65 3.91 1.72
CA PRO A 62 -4.15 5.22 2.07
C PRO A 62 -3.53 5.18 3.47
N LYS A 63 -2.47 5.95 3.67
CA LYS A 63 -1.92 6.23 5.00
C LYS A 63 -3.05 6.75 5.90
N VAL A 64 -3.29 6.06 7.02
CA VAL A 64 -3.80 6.74 8.21
C VAL A 64 -2.63 7.58 8.73
N ALA A 65 -2.85 8.89 8.81
CA ALA A 65 -1.88 9.91 9.16
C ALA A 65 -0.94 9.51 10.31
#